data_AF-A0A4R7SNR6-F1
#
_entry.id   AF-A0A4R7SNR6-F1
#
_cell.length_a   1.000
_cell.length_b   1.000
_cell.length_c   1.000
_cell.angle_alpha   90.00
_cell.angle_beta   90.00
_cell.angle_gamma   90.00
#
_symmetry.space_group_name_H-M   'P 1'
#
loop_
_entity.id
_entity.type
_entity.pdbx_description
1 polymer ?
#
loop_
_entity_poly.entity_id
_entity_poly.type
_entity_poly.pdbx_seq_one_letter_code
_entity_poly.pdbx_strand_id
1 'polypeptide(L)'
;MLTKNSLCSLLGGLLALTVLSSCKTITTDPVLIGQSPITYQLVSDMVDEETIEYSVKFRNIGQQVVSFDYTIVDDLTVPHLDCLGPNSGLVENLYPGAEALVKNPMKSQRDAYVALGRLTYGKRTSEQLAMTYKPSTIQPAASASGGGLLPLPKLESLSAVGE
;
A
#
# COMPACT_ATOMS: atom_id res chain seq x y z
N MET A 1 -52.56 46.62 17.13
CA MET A 1 -53.26 45.35 17.41
C MET A 1 -52.97 44.37 16.29
N LEU A 2 -52.41 43.21 16.64
CA LEU A 2 -52.20 42.04 15.77
C LEU A 2 -53.54 41.52 15.22
N THR A 3 -53.63 41.01 13.99
CA THR A 3 -53.49 39.58 13.58
C THR A 3 -54.11 39.50 12.15
N LYS A 4 -53.87 38.57 11.21
CA LYS A 4 -53.04 37.37 11.02
C LYS A 4 -53.14 37.00 9.50
N ASN A 5 -52.02 36.60 8.92
CA ASN A 5 -51.77 35.43 8.05
C ASN A 5 -52.57 35.17 6.74
N SER A 6 -51.84 35.05 5.62
CA SER A 6 -51.63 33.77 4.88
C SER A 6 -50.73 34.03 3.65
N LEU A 7 -49.48 33.58 3.67
CA LEU A 7 -49.01 32.33 3.05
C LEU A 7 -49.00 32.36 1.50
N CYS A 8 -47.88 32.77 0.92
CA CYS A 8 -47.46 32.25 -0.38
C CYS A 8 -45.98 31.89 -0.24
N SER A 9 -45.79 30.65 0.20
CA SER A 9 -44.50 30.01 0.42
C SER A 9 -44.12 29.20 -0.82
N LEU A 10 -42.82 29.19 -1.12
CA LEU A 10 -42.07 28.05 -1.69
C LEU A 10 -42.52 27.47 -3.03
N LEU A 11 -41.74 27.73 -4.09
CA LEU A 11 -41.31 26.70 -5.05
C LEU A 11 -40.25 27.27 -6.02
N GLY A 12 -39.06 27.55 -5.48
CA GLY A 12 -37.84 27.71 -6.28
C GLY A 12 -37.17 26.34 -6.42
N GLY A 13 -37.67 25.53 -7.36
CA GLY A 13 -37.21 24.17 -7.60
C GLY A 13 -35.82 24.08 -8.21
N LEU A 14 -34.93 23.42 -7.47
CA LEU A 14 -33.96 22.42 -7.91
C LEU A 14 -33.60 22.39 -9.42
N LEU A 15 -32.37 22.80 -9.75
CA LEU A 15 -31.65 22.30 -10.91
C LEU A 15 -30.16 22.20 -10.55
N ALA A 16 -29.84 21.24 -9.68
CA ALA A 16 -28.49 20.72 -9.59
C ALA A 16 -28.21 19.97 -10.89
N LEU A 17 -27.52 20.63 -11.83
CA LEU A 17 -26.85 19.99 -12.95
C LEU A 17 -25.80 19.04 -12.37
N THR A 18 -26.23 17.83 -12.05
CA THR A 18 -25.33 16.70 -11.92
C THR A 18 -24.88 16.37 -13.33
N VAL A 19 -23.81 17.02 -13.76
CA VAL A 19 -23.02 16.55 -14.90
C VAL A 19 -22.53 15.17 -14.49
N LEU A 20 -23.25 14.14 -14.93
CA LEU A 20 -22.73 12.79 -15.01
C LEU A 20 -21.58 12.88 -16.02
N SER A 21 -20.41 13.33 -15.54
CA SER A 21 -19.17 13.16 -16.27
C SER A 21 -19.05 11.66 -16.47
N SER A 22 -19.26 11.22 -17.70
CA SER A 22 -19.07 9.84 -18.08
C SER A 22 -17.56 9.61 -18.02
N CYS A 23 -17.04 9.27 -16.83
CA CYS A 23 -15.66 8.87 -16.67
C CYS A 23 -15.46 7.64 -17.54
N LYS A 24 -14.77 7.83 -18.67
CA LYS A 24 -14.45 6.76 -19.60
C LYS A 24 -13.27 6.02 -19.00
N THR A 25 -13.54 4.86 -18.42
CA THR A 25 -12.54 3.95 -17.89
C THR A 25 -12.08 2.99 -18.99
N ILE A 26 -10.77 2.91 -19.21
CA ILE A 26 -10.14 1.94 -20.12
C ILE A 26 -9.27 1.00 -19.28
N THR A 27 -9.61 -0.29 -19.29
CA THR A 27 -8.85 -1.33 -18.61
C THR A 27 -8.17 -2.26 -19.60
N THR A 28 -6.93 -2.66 -19.32
CA THR A 28 -6.26 -3.73 -20.05
C THR A 28 -6.74 -5.11 -19.60
N ASP A 29 -6.40 -6.14 -20.38
CA ASP A 29 -6.56 -7.52 -19.95
C ASP A 29 -5.77 -7.82 -18.66
N PRO A 30 -6.29 -8.70 -17.78
CA PRO A 30 -5.55 -9.14 -16.60
C PRO A 30 -4.28 -9.91 -16.97
N VAL A 31 -3.17 -9.48 -16.36
CA VAL A 31 -1.85 -10.09 -16.52
C VAL A 31 -1.50 -10.90 -15.28
N LEU A 32 -1.05 -12.14 -15.49
CA LEU A 32 -0.53 -13.01 -14.43
C LEU A 32 0.93 -12.67 -14.14
N ILE A 33 1.29 -12.55 -12.87
CA ILE A 33 2.66 -12.26 -12.45
C ILE A 33 3.33 -13.57 -12.02
N GLY A 34 4.09 -14.18 -12.93
CA GLY A 34 4.79 -15.44 -12.68
C GLY A 34 3.84 -16.57 -12.24
N GLN A 35 4.13 -17.19 -11.11
CA GLN A 35 3.29 -18.23 -10.48
C GLN A 35 2.53 -17.71 -9.24
N SER A 36 2.43 -16.40 -9.08
CA SER A 36 1.75 -15.80 -7.92
C SER A 36 0.22 -15.89 -8.04
N PRO A 37 -0.52 -15.92 -6.92
CA PRO A 37 -1.98 -15.88 -6.92
C PRO A 37 -2.55 -14.47 -7.20
N ILE A 38 -1.75 -13.58 -7.78
CA ILE A 38 -2.10 -12.18 -8.03
C ILE A 38 -2.06 -11.91 -9.53
N THR A 39 -3.12 -11.29 -10.03
CA THR A 39 -3.16 -10.66 -11.35
C THR A 39 -3.18 -9.16 -11.19
N TYR A 40 -2.71 -8.44 -12.22
CA TYR A 40 -2.91 -7.00 -12.30
C TYR A 40 -3.55 -6.57 -13.62
N GLN A 41 -4.24 -5.44 -13.61
CA GLN A 41 -4.76 -4.75 -14.78
C GLN A 41 -4.33 -3.29 -14.70
N LEU A 42 -4.03 -2.70 -15.84
CA LEU A 42 -3.78 -1.27 -15.94
C LEU A 42 -5.09 -0.57 -16.25
N VAL A 43 -5.43 0.40 -15.42
CA VAL A 43 -6.66 1.18 -15.51
C VAL A 43 -6.28 2.61 -15.87
N SER A 44 -6.92 3.17 -16.88
CA SER A 44 -6.87 4.60 -17.17
C SER A 44 -8.26 5.18 -17.07
N ASP A 45 -8.39 6.24 -16.28
CA ASP A 45 -9.64 6.95 -16.04
C ASP A 45 -9.51 8.37 -16.60
N MET A 46 -10.42 8.75 -17.50
CA MET A 46 -10.56 10.13 -17.94
C MET A 46 -11.31 10.90 -16.84
N VAL A 47 -10.59 11.73 -16.09
CA VAL A 47 -11.16 12.55 -15.00
C VAL A 47 -11.76 13.84 -15.56
N ASP A 48 -11.11 14.41 -16.56
CA ASP A 48 -11.59 15.52 -17.37
C ASP A 48 -11.10 15.37 -18.83
N GLU A 49 -11.35 16.38 -19.67
CA GLU A 49 -11.04 16.35 -21.11
C GLU A 49 -9.53 16.27 -21.42
N GLU A 50 -8.66 16.68 -20.50
CA GLU A 50 -7.20 16.74 -20.66
C GLU A 50 -6.42 15.89 -19.63
N THR A 51 -7.09 15.44 -18.56
CA THR A 51 -6.49 14.71 -17.44
C THR A 51 -6.89 13.24 -17.47
N ILE A 52 -5.88 12.38 -17.67
CA ILE A 52 -6.00 10.93 -17.57
C ILE A 52 -5.24 10.48 -16.33
N GLU A 53 -5.93 9.81 -15.42
CA GLU A 53 -5.31 9.15 -14.27
C GLU A 53 -5.02 7.69 -14.57
N TYR A 54 -3.80 7.26 -14.27
CA TYR A 54 -3.37 5.88 -14.43
C TYR A 54 -3.31 5.19 -13.07
N SER A 55 -3.88 4.00 -13.01
CA SER A 55 -3.90 3.16 -11.82
C SER A 55 -3.59 1.71 -12.18
N VAL A 56 -3.11 0.96 -11.20
CA VAL A 56 -2.91 -0.48 -11.28
C VAL A 56 -3.93 -1.14 -10.37
N LYS A 57 -4.69 -2.08 -10.91
CA LYS A 57 -5.68 -2.85 -10.18
C LYS A 57 -5.19 -4.27 -9.98
N PHE A 58 -4.86 -4.61 -8.75
CA PHE A 58 -4.53 -5.96 -8.34
C PHE A 58 -5.79 -6.76 -8.05
N ARG A 59 -5.74 -8.06 -8.32
CA ARG A 59 -6.79 -9.01 -7.94
C ARG A 59 -6.18 -10.29 -7.42
N ASN A 60 -6.68 -10.76 -6.28
CA ASN A 60 -6.32 -12.05 -5.73
C ASN A 60 -7.20 -13.14 -6.36
N ILE A 61 -6.57 -14.00 -7.16
CA ILE A 61 -7.21 -15.17 -7.81
C ILE A 61 -6.99 -16.47 -7.03
N GLY A 62 -6.24 -16.41 -5.92
CA GLY A 62 -6.02 -17.54 -5.02
C GLY A 62 -7.15 -17.74 -4.01
N GLN A 63 -6.95 -18.71 -3.11
CA GLN A 63 -7.92 -19.09 -2.08
C GLN A 63 -7.58 -18.54 -0.68
N GLN A 64 -6.40 -17.95 -0.50
CA GLN A 64 -5.92 -17.42 0.77
C GLN A 64 -5.89 -15.90 0.73
N VAL A 65 -6.03 -15.27 1.91
CA VAL A 65 -5.71 -13.84 2.08
C VAL A 65 -4.21 -13.66 1.83
N VAL A 66 -3.84 -12.63 1.08
CA VAL A 66 -2.45 -12.34 0.75
C VAL A 66 -2.10 -10.88 1.01
N SER A 67 -0.89 -10.65 1.48
CA SER A 67 -0.26 -9.32 1.50
C SER A 67 1.03 -9.40 0.70
N PHE A 68 1.36 -8.33 -0.02
CA PHE A 68 2.54 -8.30 -0.88
C PHE A 68 2.99 -6.86 -1.13
N ASP A 69 4.30 -6.67 -1.26
CA ASP A 69 4.87 -5.46 -1.81
C ASP A 69 5.04 -5.57 -3.32
N TYR A 70 5.02 -4.41 -3.95
CA TYR A 70 5.10 -4.27 -5.40
C TYR A 70 5.97 -3.07 -5.77
N THR A 71 6.48 -3.09 -7.00
CA THR A 71 7.08 -1.94 -7.67
C THR A 71 6.52 -1.84 -9.07
N ILE A 72 6.11 -0.64 -9.46
CA ILE A 72 5.68 -0.33 -10.82
C ILE A 72 6.90 0.14 -11.62
N VAL A 73 7.17 -0.53 -12.74
CA VAL A 73 8.39 -0.37 -13.54
C VAL A 73 8.06 -0.18 -15.02
N ASP A 74 8.99 0.40 -15.78
CA ASP A 74 8.89 0.56 -17.23
C ASP A 74 9.30 -0.70 -18.01
N ASP A 75 10.00 -1.62 -17.37
CA ASP A 75 10.56 -2.82 -18.00
C ASP A 75 10.43 -4.05 -17.09
N LEU A 76 10.00 -5.18 -17.65
CA LEU A 76 9.84 -6.47 -16.96
C LEU A 76 11.16 -7.05 -16.40
N THR A 77 12.30 -6.58 -16.87
CA THR A 77 13.63 -7.01 -16.41
C THR A 77 14.04 -6.35 -15.09
N VAL A 78 13.35 -5.27 -14.69
CA VAL A 78 13.65 -4.56 -13.45
C VAL A 78 13.09 -5.33 -12.26
N PRO A 79 13.94 -5.80 -11.32
CA PRO A 79 13.46 -6.53 -10.15
C PRO A 79 12.78 -5.57 -9.16
N HIS A 80 11.91 -6.14 -8.32
CA HIS A 80 11.40 -5.44 -7.15
C HIS A 80 12.55 -5.06 -6.21
N LEU A 81 12.52 -3.83 -5.67
CA LEU A 81 13.56 -3.30 -4.80
C LEU A 81 13.15 -3.32 -3.32
N ASP A 82 12.14 -2.53 -2.98
CA ASP A 82 11.52 -2.48 -1.66
C ASP A 82 10.10 -1.85 -1.75
N CYS A 83 9.36 -1.87 -0.64
CA CYS A 83 8.02 -1.28 -0.54
C CYS A 83 7.99 0.24 -0.24
N LEU A 84 9.16 0.89 -0.08
CA LEU A 84 9.28 2.31 0.28
C LEU A 84 9.72 3.19 -0.89
N GLY A 85 10.10 2.57 -2.01
CA GLY A 85 10.49 3.24 -3.23
C GLY A 85 9.37 4.11 -3.82
N PRO A 86 9.74 5.09 -4.67
CA PRO A 86 8.81 6.08 -5.21
C PRO A 86 7.71 5.46 -6.09
N ASN A 87 7.99 4.29 -6.68
CA ASN A 87 7.04 3.54 -7.50
C ASN A 87 6.56 2.25 -6.82
N SER A 88 6.79 2.15 -5.51
CA SER A 88 6.52 0.95 -4.75
C SER A 88 5.40 1.16 -3.74
N GLY A 89 4.84 0.05 -3.28
CA GLY A 89 3.90 0.08 -2.19
C GLY A 89 3.68 -1.30 -1.59
N LEU A 90 2.76 -1.33 -0.63
CA LEU A 90 2.34 -2.54 0.08
C LEU A 90 0.82 -2.67 -0.06
N VAL A 91 0.36 -3.82 -0.54
CA VAL A 91 -1.06 -4.21 -0.47
C VAL A 91 -1.23 -5.11 0.74
N GLU A 92 -2.07 -4.68 1.68
CA GLU A 92 -2.32 -5.40 2.92
C GLU A 92 -3.61 -6.24 2.83
N ASN A 93 -3.52 -7.52 3.20
CA ASN A 93 -4.65 -8.42 3.43
C ASN A 93 -5.69 -8.45 2.29
N LEU A 94 -5.24 -8.59 1.05
CA LEU A 94 -6.11 -8.75 -0.10
C LEU A 94 -6.84 -10.11 -0.02
N TYR A 95 -8.15 -10.07 0.20
CA TYR A 95 -8.98 -11.27 0.31
C TYR A 95 -9.14 -11.99 -1.03
N PRO A 96 -9.41 -13.31 -1.03
CA PRO A 96 -9.73 -14.06 -2.23
C PRO A 96 -10.84 -13.40 -3.05
N GLY A 97 -10.60 -13.18 -4.34
CA GLY A 97 -11.54 -12.52 -5.26
C GLY A 97 -11.63 -11.01 -5.11
N ALA A 98 -11.01 -10.40 -4.10
CA ALA A 98 -11.01 -8.96 -3.90
C ALA A 98 -10.01 -8.26 -4.84
N GLU A 99 -10.25 -6.99 -5.07
CA GLU A 99 -9.44 -6.11 -5.91
C GLU A 99 -8.88 -4.95 -5.08
N ALA A 100 -7.66 -4.53 -5.38
CA ALA A 100 -7.03 -3.35 -4.79
C ALA A 100 -6.54 -2.43 -5.91
N LEU A 101 -6.98 -1.17 -5.87
CA LEU A 101 -6.57 -0.15 -6.82
C LEU A 101 -5.47 0.71 -6.21
N VAL A 102 -4.35 0.84 -6.91
CA VAL A 102 -3.24 1.70 -6.51
C VAL A 102 -2.92 2.69 -7.63
N LYS A 103 -2.50 3.91 -7.27
CA LYS A 103 -2.12 4.92 -8.24
C LYS A 103 -0.83 4.51 -8.96
N ASN A 104 -0.80 4.67 -10.28
CA ASN A 104 0.42 4.52 -11.06
C ASN A 104 1.19 5.86 -11.07
N PRO A 105 2.37 5.95 -10.45
CA PRO A 105 3.19 7.16 -10.50
C PRO A 105 3.81 7.40 -11.87
N MET A 106 3.85 6.38 -12.72
CA MET A 106 4.31 6.49 -14.11
C MET A 106 3.21 7.16 -14.95
N LYS A 107 3.58 8.17 -15.74
CA LYS A 107 2.64 8.95 -16.57
C LYS A 107 2.16 8.21 -17.83
N SER A 108 2.26 6.88 -17.87
CA SER A 108 1.92 6.04 -19.02
C SER A 108 1.23 4.76 -18.56
N GLN A 109 0.21 4.35 -19.32
CA GLN A 109 -0.40 3.03 -19.20
C GLN A 109 0.41 1.97 -19.95
N ARG A 110 0.90 2.27 -21.17
CA ARG A 110 1.38 1.24 -22.11
C ARG A 110 2.66 0.55 -21.67
N ASP A 111 3.48 1.26 -20.90
CA ASP A 111 4.81 0.80 -20.52
C ASP A 111 4.87 0.47 -19.03
N ALA A 112 3.74 0.35 -18.34
CA ALA A 112 3.72 0.06 -16.91
C ALA A 112 3.62 -1.44 -16.64
N TYR A 113 4.63 -1.99 -15.97
CA TYR A 113 4.67 -3.36 -15.50
C TYR A 113 4.73 -3.42 -13.99
N VAL A 114 4.33 -4.55 -13.41
CA VAL A 114 4.40 -4.78 -11.97
C VAL A 114 5.42 -5.86 -11.68
N ALA A 115 6.44 -5.51 -10.91
CA ALA A 115 7.31 -6.46 -10.23
C ALA A 115 6.77 -6.71 -8.82
N LEU A 116 6.46 -7.97 -8.49
CA LEU A 116 6.10 -8.37 -7.13
C LEU A 116 7.36 -8.67 -6.32
N GLY A 117 7.35 -8.24 -5.06
CA GLY A 117 8.36 -8.59 -4.09
C GLY A 117 7.99 -9.84 -3.30
N ARG A 118 8.03 -9.71 -1.98
CA ARG A 118 7.66 -10.78 -1.06
C ARG A 118 6.14 -10.92 -0.99
N LEU A 119 5.67 -12.15 -0.91
CA LEU A 119 4.27 -12.47 -0.74
C LEU A 119 4.06 -13.28 0.53
N THR A 120 3.12 -12.82 1.37
CA THR A 120 2.75 -13.48 2.62
C THR A 120 1.30 -13.94 2.58
N TYR A 121 1.05 -15.13 3.11
CA TYR A 121 -0.27 -15.73 3.19
C TYR A 121 -0.88 -15.59 4.59
N GLY A 122 -2.21 -15.54 4.61
CA GLY A 122 -3.03 -15.38 5.80
C GLY A 122 -3.22 -13.91 6.21
N LYS A 123 -4.20 -13.68 7.07
CA LYS A 123 -4.47 -12.36 7.63
C LYS A 123 -3.37 -11.97 8.61
N ARG A 124 -2.81 -10.77 8.47
CA ARG A 124 -1.76 -10.21 9.33
C ARG A 124 -2.16 -8.83 9.83
N THR A 125 -1.68 -8.45 11.01
CA THR A 125 -1.81 -7.07 11.48
C THR A 125 -0.81 -6.17 10.75
N SER A 126 -1.09 -4.87 10.64
CA SER A 126 -0.19 -3.93 9.97
C SER A 126 1.20 -3.86 10.65
N GLU A 127 1.29 -4.13 11.96
CA GLU A 127 2.56 -4.26 12.69
C GLU A 127 3.39 -5.47 12.22
N GLN A 128 2.75 -6.63 12.06
CA GLN A 128 3.40 -7.84 11.53
C GLN A 128 3.84 -7.65 10.08
N LEU A 129 3.06 -6.90 9.29
CA LEU A 129 3.41 -6.53 7.93
C LEU A 129 4.59 -5.54 7.92
N ALA A 130 4.61 -4.54 8.81
CA ALA A 130 5.74 -3.63 8.95
C ALA A 130 7.04 -4.37 9.30
N MET A 131 6.99 -5.38 10.17
CA MET A 131 8.14 -6.26 10.46
C MET A 131 8.64 -7.03 9.24
N THR A 132 7.74 -7.40 8.34
CA THR A 132 8.09 -8.23 7.18
C THR A 132 8.58 -7.38 6.00
N TYR A 133 7.95 -6.23 5.76
CA TYR A 133 8.12 -5.41 4.56
C TYR A 133 8.91 -4.13 4.80
N LYS A 134 8.99 -3.66 6.05
CA LYS A 134 9.71 -2.43 6.44
C LYS A 134 10.67 -2.66 7.62
N PRO A 135 11.58 -3.63 7.54
CA PRO A 135 12.45 -3.98 8.68
C PRO A 135 13.32 -2.80 9.14
N SER A 136 13.77 -1.94 8.22
CA SER A 136 14.63 -0.80 8.53
C SER A 136 13.93 0.35 9.27
N THR A 137 12.59 0.40 9.28
CA THR A 137 11.84 1.40 10.06
C THR A 137 11.55 0.98 11.49
N ILE A 138 11.81 -0.28 11.84
CA ILE A 138 11.73 -0.74 13.22
C ILE A 138 13.06 -0.39 13.87
N GLN A 139 13.17 0.86 14.30
CA GLN A 139 14.19 1.23 15.26
C GLN A 139 13.90 0.41 16.52
N PRO A 140 14.79 -0.51 16.94
CA PRO A 140 14.61 -1.16 18.24
C PRO A 140 14.55 -0.02 19.25
N ALA A 141 13.51 -0.01 20.08
CA ALA A 141 13.41 0.93 21.18
C ALA A 141 14.76 0.89 21.90
N ALA A 142 15.53 1.98 21.77
CA ALA A 142 16.81 2.12 22.43
C ALA A 142 16.53 1.78 23.89
N SER A 143 17.23 0.76 24.37
CA SER A 143 17.20 0.33 25.75
C SER A 143 17.15 1.58 26.61
N ALA A 144 16.10 1.72 27.42
CA ALA A 144 16.06 2.72 28.45
C ALA A 144 17.39 2.62 29.20
N SER A 145 18.22 3.65 29.09
CA SER A 145 19.44 3.84 29.85
C SER A 145 19.03 4.09 31.30
N GLY A 146 18.51 3.04 31.94
CA GLY A 146 18.37 2.92 33.38
C GLY A 146 19.70 2.41 33.92
N GLY A 147 20.26 3.17 34.85
CA GLY A 147 21.58 2.93 35.42
C GLY A 147 21.77 1.51 35.96
N GLY A 148 22.98 1.01 35.79
CA GLY A 148 23.43 -0.26 36.34
C GLY A 148 24.93 -0.36 36.20
N LEU A 149 25.66 0.17 37.19
CA LEU A 149 27.07 -0.05 37.40
C LEU A 149 27.35 -1.56 37.41
N LEU A 150 28.07 -2.08 36.41
CA LEU A 150 28.74 -3.37 36.53
C LEU A 150 30.18 -3.11 36.99
N PRO A 151 30.58 -3.54 38.21
CA PRO A 151 31.96 -3.42 38.65
C PRO A 151 32.85 -4.38 37.86
N LEU A 152 33.99 -3.89 37.39
CA LEU A 152 35.06 -4.73 36.85
C LEU A 152 35.45 -5.81 37.87
N PRO A 153 35.61 -7.09 37.48
CA PRO A 153 36.23 -8.07 38.37
C PRO A 153 37.70 -7.70 38.59
N LYS A 154 38.07 -7.54 39.87
CA LYS A 154 39.47 -7.47 40.31
C LYS A 154 40.17 -8.78 39.94
N LEU A 155 41.27 -8.68 39.21
CA LEU A 155 42.24 -9.76 39.05
C LEU A 155 43.02 -9.87 40.36
N GLU A 156 42.57 -10.75 41.25
CA GLU A 156 43.33 -11.16 42.44
C GLU A 156 44.34 -12.24 42.05
N SER A 157 45.60 -11.92 42.33
CA SER A 157 46.79 -12.76 42.22
C SER A 157 46.71 -13.96 43.17
N LEU A 158 46.96 -15.18 42.68
CA LEU A 158 47.47 -16.28 43.52
C LEU A 158 48.61 -17.02 42.81
N SER A 159 49.80 -16.81 43.36
CA SER A 159 51.00 -17.62 43.21
C SER A 159 50.81 -19.00 43.87
N ALA A 160 51.40 -20.07 43.31
CA ALA A 160 52.39 -20.93 44.00
C ALA A 160 52.67 -22.28 43.29
N VAL A 161 53.95 -22.46 42.91
CA VAL A 161 54.89 -23.58 43.22
C VAL A 161 54.74 -25.00 42.65
N GLY A 162 55.90 -25.54 42.21
CA GLY A 162 56.25 -26.96 42.01
C GLY A 162 56.26 -27.36 40.52
N GLU A 163 57.35 -27.74 39.86
CA GLU A 163 58.64 -28.37 40.25
C GLU A 163 59.86 -27.71 39.59
#